data_AF-A0AAQ1UEP4-F1
#
_entry.id   AF-A0AAQ1UEP4-F1
#
_cell.length_a   1.000
_cell.length_b   1.000
_cell.length_c   1.000
_cell.angle_alpha   90.00
_cell.angle_beta   90.00
_cell.angle_gamma   90.00
#
_symmetry.space_group_name_H-M   'P 1'
#
loop_
_entity.id
_entity.type
_entity.pdbx_description
1 polymer ?
#
loop_
_entity_poly.entity_id
_entity_poly.type
_entity_poly.pdbx_seq_one_letter_code
_entity_poly.pdbx_strand_id
1 'polypeptide(L)' 'MYVIKVLHGYIGKDGRRTREKIPDKLWVFEDRKQSEAFADKIGGRVKPLTEVKQHT' A
#
# COMPACT_ATOMS: atom_id res chain seq x y z
N MET A 1 0.77 9.79 4.53
CA MET A 1 1.36 8.48 4.21
C MET A 1 0.29 7.53 3.70
N TYR A 2 0.54 6.96 2.53
CA TYR A 2 -0.40 6.15 1.79
C TYR A 2 0.26 4.83 1.39
N VAL A 3 -0.53 3.78 1.34
CA VAL A 3 -0.12 2.47 0.84
C VAL A 3 -1.08 2.05 -0.25
N ILE A 4 -0.67 1.06 -1.04
CA ILE A 4 -1.48 0.59 -2.16
C ILE A 4 -1.97 -0.81 -1.84
N LYS A 5 -3.29 -0.92 -1.72
CA LYS A 5 -4.01 -2.18 -1.55
C LYS A 5 -4.26 -2.79 -2.93
N VAL A 6 -3.92 -4.07 -3.07
CA VAL A 6 -4.17 -4.85 -4.29
C VAL A 6 -4.82 -6.15 -3.88
N LEU A 7 -5.84 -6.63 -4.62
CA LEU A 7 -6.56 -7.89 -4.34
C LEU A 7 -6.62 -8.23 -2.82
N HIS A 8 -5.90 -9.29 -2.43
CA HIS A 8 -5.82 -9.84 -1.07
C HIS A 8 -4.55 -9.41 -0.33
N GLY A 9 -4.06 -8.19 -0.53
CA GLY A 9 -2.81 -7.72 0.07
C GLY A 9 -2.51 -6.24 -0.17
N TYR A 10 -1.23 -5.91 -0.01
CA TYR A 10 -0.65 -4.59 -0.22
C TYR A 10 0.64 -4.72 -1.04
N ILE A 11 1.20 -3.59 -1.47
CA ILE A 11 2.52 -3.56 -2.10
C ILE A 11 3.60 -3.44 -1.03
N GLY A 12 4.55 -4.37 -1.04
CA GLY A 12 5.73 -4.38 -0.18
C GLY A 12 6.83 -3.46 -0.72
N LYS A 13 7.82 -3.17 0.12
CA LYS A 13 8.99 -2.33 -0.27
C LYS A 13 9.79 -2.90 -1.44
N ASP A 14 9.69 -4.20 -1.69
CA ASP A 14 10.28 -4.88 -2.84
C ASP A 14 9.48 -4.69 -4.14
N GLY A 15 8.39 -3.91 -4.10
CA GLY A 15 7.47 -3.69 -5.21
C GLY A 15 6.55 -4.88 -5.50
N ARG A 16 6.59 -5.95 -4.69
CA ARG A 16 5.76 -7.14 -4.88
C ARG A 16 4.53 -7.10 -3.98
N ARG A 17 3.54 -7.92 -4.34
CA ARG A 17 2.36 -8.10 -3.48
C ARG A 17 2.72 -8.88 -2.23
N THR A 18 2.41 -8.32 -1.07
CA THR A 18 2.52 -8.98 0.24
C THR A 18 1.17 -9.04 0.95
N ARG A 19 0.98 -10.03 1.84
CA ARG A 19 -0.16 -10.08 2.78
C ARG A 19 0.17 -9.43 4.12
N GLU A 20 1.43 -9.10 4.35
CA GLU A 20 1.88 -8.46 5.57
C GLU A 20 1.25 -7.07 5.69
N LYS A 21 0.79 -6.73 6.89
CA LYS A 21 0.14 -5.45 7.19
C LYS A 21 1.03 -4.55 8.06
N ILE A 22 2.32 -4.88 8.16
CA ILE A 22 3.29 -4.15 8.97
C ILE A 22 3.74 -2.93 8.16
N PRO A 23 3.51 -1.69 8.63
CA PRO A 23 3.88 -0.46 7.94
C PRO A 23 5.32 -0.46 7.40
N ASP A 24 6.27 -0.95 8.20
CA ASP A 24 7.70 -0.97 7.84
C ASP A 24 8.05 -1.90 6.69
N LYS A 25 7.16 -2.83 6.34
CA LYS A 25 7.33 -3.76 5.21
C LYS A 25 6.55 -3.32 3.98
N LEU A 26 5.65 -2.35 4.12
CA LEU A 26 4.86 -1.81 3.02
C LEU A 26 5.62 -0.71 2.30
N TRP A 27 5.36 -0.59 1.00
CA TRP A 27 5.79 0.58 0.26
C TRP A 27 4.86 1.74 0.59
N VAL A 28 5.41 2.71 1.31
CA VAL A 28 4.70 3.90 1.76
C VAL A 28 5.02 5.08 0.84
N PHE A 29 3.97 5.78 0.42
CA PHE A 29 4.03 7.01 -0.34
C PHE A 29 3.74 8.18 0.61
N GLU A 30 4.55 9.23 0.56
CA GLU A 30 4.32 10.44 1.36
C GLU A 30 3.16 11.26 0.78
N ASP A 31 3.16 11.41 -0.54
CA ASP A 31 2.15 12.14 -1.31
C ASP A 31 1.04 11.23 -1.83
N ARG A 32 -0.20 11.73 -1.75
CA ARG A 32 -1.39 11.04 -2.23
C ARG A 32 -1.39 10.94 -3.75
N LYS A 33 -1.05 12.02 -4.45
CA LYS A 33 -1.13 12.08 -5.91
C LYS A 33 -0.18 11.08 -6.57
N GLN A 34 1.05 10.96 -6.04
CA GLN A 34 1.99 9.91 -6.47
C GLN A 34 1.44 8.49 -6.24
N SER A 35 0.81 8.25 -5.08
CA SER A 35 0.24 6.93 -4.77
C SER A 35 -0.95 6.57 -5.68
N GLU A 36 -1.77 7.56 -6.05
CA GLU A 36 -2.92 7.39 -6.96
C GLU A 36 -2.43 7.06 -8.37
N ALA A 37 -1.47 7.82 -8.89
CA ALA A 37 -0.88 7.56 -10.21
C ALA A 37 -0.27 6.15 -10.33
N PHE A 38 0.40 5.68 -9.26
CA PHE A 38 0.91 4.30 -9.23
C PHE A 38 -0.21 3.27 -9.12
N ALA A 39 -1.20 3.50 -8.24
CA ALA A 39 -2.32 2.60 -8.05
C ALA A 39 -3.11 2.39 -9.35
N ASP A 40 -3.37 3.46 -10.12
CA ASP A 40 -4.07 3.40 -11.40
C ASP A 40 -3.31 2.55 -12.42
N LYS A 41 -1.98 2.65 -12.45
CA LYS A 41 -1.12 1.87 -13.35
C LYS A 41 -1.15 0.36 -13.06
N ILE A 42 -1.33 -0.03 -11.80
CA ILE A 42 -1.27 -1.44 -11.37
C ILE A 42 -2.64 -2.05 -11.02
N GLY A 43 -3.73 -1.29 -11.15
CA GLY A 43 -5.08 -1.73 -10.77
C GLY A 43 -5.27 -1.84 -9.24
N GLY A 44 -4.59 -1.01 -8.46
CA GLY A 44 -4.66 -0.97 -7.01
C GLY A 44 -5.67 0.05 -6.46
N ARG A 45 -5.73 0.15 -5.13
CA ARG A 45 -6.48 1.18 -4.41
C ARG A 45 -5.60 1.85 -3.37
N VAL A 46 -5.59 3.17 -3.35
CA VAL A 46 -4.88 3.94 -2.33
C VAL A 46 -5.59 3.80 -0.99
N LYS A 47 -4.80 3.56 0.06
CA LYS A 47 -5.26 3.49 1.45
C LYS A 47 -4.38 4.36 2.35
N PRO A 48 -4.95 5.19 3.24
CA PRO A 48 -4.19 5.84 4.29
C PRO A 48 -3.47 4.78 5.14
N LEU A 49 -2.23 5.07 5.53
CA LEU A 49 -1.47 4.13 6.36
C LEU A 49 -2.17 3.83 7.71
N THR A 50 -2.92 4.80 8.25
CA THR A 50 -3.74 4.67 9.46
C THR A 50 -4.88 3.65 9.34
N GLU A 51 -5.32 3.31 8.13
CA GLU A 51 -6.36 2.30 7.90
C GLU A 51 -5.79 0.87 7.83
N VAL A 52 -4.46 0.70 7.82
CA VAL A 52 -3.83 -0.62 7.79
C VAL A 52 -3.91 -1.25 9.18
N LYS A 53 -5.00 -1.98 9.43
CA LYS A 53 -5.17 -2.77 10.67
C LYS A 53 -4.11 -3.86 10.75
N GLN A 54 -3.16 -3.69 11.66
CA GLN A 54 -2.30 -4.79 12.12
C GLN A 54 -3.22 -5.80 12.81
N HIS A 55 -3.25 -7.05 12.34
CA HIS A 55 -3.73 -8.13 13.20
C HIS A 55 -2.54 -8.48 14.07
N THR A 56 -2.64 -8.13 15.35
CA THR A 56 -1.79 -8.67 16.41
C THR A 56 -1.90 -10.19 16.45
#